data_AF-A0A5D9CCI0-F1
#
_entry.id   AF-A0A5D9CCI0-F1
#
_cell.length_a   1.000
_cell.length_b   1.000
_cell.length_c   1.000
_cell.angle_alpha   90.00
_cell.angle_beta   90.00
_cell.angle_gamma   90.00
#
_symmetry.space_group_name_H-M   'P 1'
#
loop_
_entity.id
_entity.type
_entity.pdbx_description
1 polymer ?
#
loop_
_entity_poly.entity_id
_entity_poly.type
_entity_poly.pdbx_seq_one_letter_code
_entity_poly.pdbx_strand_id
1 'polypeptide(L)'
;MDFMRILQSLEGFLYEVMTWLIFYPRTMWRSIRHPVQMLRYSDRELNDPLEDRFADTLSPPLFLMLTILLSHAVEIASHQALPHVASPLGRQIMASDQNLLILRSILFAIYPLMFALRRLQRQGAALNRETLRKPFFAQCFVAAPAAFAIGVGTIIARAHVHWVALAGAFLVIGAVVWYLWIETVWLHSHARMSWFAAFRSALGTWLLASLINSVISFVILGT
;
A
#
# COMPACT_ATOMS: atom_id res chain seq x y z
N MET A 1 -30.25 10.79 18.16
CA MET A 1 -29.92 9.89 17.05
C MET A 1 -30.40 8.50 17.45
N ASP A 2 -31.40 7.97 16.76
CA ASP A 2 -32.18 6.81 17.20
C ASP A 2 -31.35 5.53 17.28
N PHE A 3 -31.47 4.79 18.39
CA PHE A 3 -30.87 3.48 18.61
C PHE A 3 -31.08 2.51 17.43
N MET A 4 -32.23 2.61 16.75
CA MET A 4 -32.54 1.84 15.55
C MET A 4 -31.59 2.13 14.38
N ARG A 5 -31.17 3.39 14.19
CA ARG A 5 -30.19 3.77 13.16
C ARG A 5 -28.79 3.26 13.50
N ILE A 6 -28.44 3.20 14.79
CA ILE A 6 -27.16 2.63 15.25
C ILE A 6 -27.12 1.13 14.96
N LEU A 7 -28.22 0.41 15.25
CA LEU A 7 -28.33 -1.02 14.94
C LEU A 7 -28.26 -1.30 13.43
N GLN A 8 -28.98 -0.54 12.60
CA GLN A 8 -28.92 -0.69 11.13
C GLN A 8 -27.53 -0.39 10.57
N SER A 9 -26.86 0.65 11.10
CA SER A 9 -25.47 0.96 10.74
C SER A 9 -24.51 -0.15 11.17
N LEU A 10 -24.74 -0.78 12.33
CA LEU A 10 -23.93 -1.88 12.83
C LEU A 10 -24.13 -3.13 11.97
N GLU A 11 -25.37 -3.47 11.61
CA GLU A 11 -25.68 -4.59 10.73
C GLU A 11 -24.98 -4.44 9.37
N GLY A 12 -25.08 -3.26 8.75
CA GLY A 12 -24.38 -2.95 7.50
C GLY A 12 -22.85 -3.08 7.64
N PHE A 13 -22.28 -2.56 8.73
CA PHE A 13 -20.86 -2.68 9.01
C PHE A 13 -20.43 -4.15 9.24
N LEU A 14 -21.21 -4.93 9.98
CA LEU A 14 -20.93 -6.34 10.24
C LEU A 14 -21.00 -7.15 8.94
N TYR A 15 -22.01 -6.91 8.10
CA TYR A 15 -22.09 -7.52 6.78
C TYR A 15 -20.84 -7.20 5.97
N GLU A 16 -20.42 -5.93 5.93
CA GLU A 16 -19.21 -5.49 5.24
C GLU A 16 -17.95 -6.17 5.78
N VAL A 17 -17.79 -6.29 7.10
CA VAL A 17 -16.65 -7.02 7.71
C VAL A 17 -16.67 -8.51 7.37
N MET A 18 -17.84 -9.13 7.34
CA MET A 18 -17.99 -10.54 6.96
C MET A 18 -17.65 -10.76 5.49
N THR A 19 -18.06 -9.86 4.59
CA THR A 19 -17.72 -9.95 3.17
C THR A 19 -16.22 -9.74 2.95
N TRP A 20 -15.55 -8.92 3.76
CA TRP A 20 -14.08 -8.76 3.69
C TRP A 20 -13.33 -10.08 3.88
N LEU A 21 -13.84 -11.03 4.68
CA LEU A 21 -13.21 -12.35 4.85
C LEU A 21 -13.12 -13.13 3.54
N ILE A 22 -14.01 -12.85 2.58
CA ILE A 22 -14.05 -13.49 1.25
C ILE A 22 -13.34 -12.60 0.22
N PHE A 23 -13.66 -11.30 0.21
CA PHE A 23 -13.14 -10.38 -0.82
C PHE A 23 -11.68 -10.00 -0.59
N TYR A 24 -11.19 -9.94 0.65
CA TYR A 24 -9.78 -9.67 0.94
C TYR A 24 -8.85 -10.72 0.32
N PRO A 25 -8.96 -12.03 0.64
CA PRO A 25 -8.05 -13.03 0.08
C PRO A 25 -8.18 -13.13 -1.44
N ARG A 26 -9.40 -12.98 -1.99
CA ARG A 26 -9.64 -12.92 -3.45
C ARG A 26 -8.93 -11.73 -4.09
N THR A 27 -9.04 -10.55 -3.50
CA THR A 27 -8.40 -9.31 -3.99
C THR A 27 -6.88 -9.42 -3.89
N MET A 28 -6.36 -9.92 -2.77
CA MET A 28 -4.92 -10.17 -2.57
C MET A 28 -4.38 -11.15 -3.61
N TRP A 29 -5.06 -12.28 -3.81
CA TRP A 29 -4.65 -13.29 -4.80
C TRP A 29 -4.64 -12.73 -6.23
N ARG A 30 -5.70 -12.01 -6.63
CA ARG A 30 -5.76 -11.34 -7.94
C ARG A 30 -4.66 -10.30 -8.10
N SER A 31 -4.37 -9.53 -7.05
CA SER A 31 -3.33 -8.49 -7.05
C SER A 31 -1.93 -9.07 -7.20
N ILE A 32 -1.66 -10.25 -6.61
CA ILE A 32 -0.39 -10.95 -6.74
C ILE A 32 -0.25 -11.62 -8.12
N ARG A 33 -1.29 -12.34 -8.58
CA ARG A 33 -1.23 -13.17 -9.80
C ARG A 33 -1.43 -12.38 -11.09
N HIS A 34 -2.26 -11.34 -11.05
CA HIS A 34 -2.64 -10.55 -12.22
C HIS A 34 -2.53 -9.03 -11.96
N PRO A 35 -1.39 -8.52 -11.48
CA PRO A 35 -1.23 -7.13 -11.05
C PRO A 35 -1.54 -6.11 -12.15
N VAL A 36 -1.04 -6.35 -13.37
CA VAL A 36 -1.31 -5.47 -14.52
C VAL A 36 -2.78 -5.45 -14.91
N GLN A 37 -3.50 -6.57 -14.74
CA GLN A 37 -4.94 -6.61 -14.98
C GLN A 37 -5.69 -5.83 -13.90
N MET A 38 -5.25 -5.90 -12.64
CA MET A 38 -5.83 -5.12 -11.53
C MET A 38 -5.65 -3.61 -11.73
N LEU A 39 -4.49 -3.18 -12.26
CA LEU A 39 -4.28 -1.78 -12.64
C LEU A 39 -5.29 -1.31 -13.72
N ARG A 40 -5.53 -2.13 -14.76
CA ARG A 40 -6.55 -1.84 -15.78
C ARG A 40 -7.98 -1.92 -15.25
N TYR A 41 -8.25 -2.88 -14.37
CA TYR A 41 -9.55 -3.09 -13.74
C TYR A 41 -9.97 -1.85 -12.97
N SER A 42 -9.10 -1.32 -12.11
CA SER A 42 -9.39 -0.09 -11.36
C SER A 42 -9.66 1.12 -12.26
N ASP A 43 -9.02 1.19 -13.43
CA ASP A 43 -9.27 2.27 -14.38
C ASP A 43 -10.66 2.16 -15.02
N ARG A 44 -11.24 0.95 -15.12
CA ARG A 44 -12.58 0.74 -15.68
C ARG A 44 -13.65 1.00 -14.64
N GLU A 45 -13.49 0.43 -13.45
CA GLU A 45 -14.45 0.51 -12.34
C GLU A 45 -14.78 1.92 -11.88
N LEU A 46 -13.83 2.85 -11.97
CA LEU A 46 -14.09 4.23 -11.59
C LEU A 46 -14.99 4.99 -12.58
N ASN A 47 -15.24 4.41 -13.75
CA ASN A 47 -16.23 4.93 -14.71
C ASN A 47 -17.64 4.37 -14.46
N ASP A 48 -17.78 3.32 -13.63
CA ASP A 48 -19.06 2.68 -13.36
C ASP A 48 -19.90 3.49 -12.35
N PRO A 49 -21.23 3.26 -12.29
CA PRO A 49 -22.10 3.85 -11.27
C PRO A 49 -21.55 3.57 -9.87
N LEU A 50 -21.69 4.55 -8.95
CA LEU A 50 -21.12 4.49 -7.59
C LEU A 50 -21.48 3.20 -6.83
N GLU A 51 -22.67 2.66 -7.08
CA GLU A 51 -23.23 1.47 -6.44
C GLU A 51 -22.56 0.17 -6.91
N ASP A 52 -22.09 0.14 -8.15
CA ASP A 52 -21.49 -1.07 -8.75
C ASP A 52 -19.96 -1.10 -8.62
N ARG A 53 -19.33 0.04 -8.26
CA ARG A 53 -17.87 0.15 -8.26
C ARG A 53 -17.25 -0.85 -7.31
N PHE A 54 -16.33 -1.62 -7.85
CA PHE A 54 -15.58 -2.61 -7.09
C PHE A 54 -16.46 -3.68 -6.44
N ALA A 55 -17.67 -3.98 -6.91
CA ALA A 55 -18.53 -5.00 -6.30
C ALA A 55 -17.86 -6.39 -6.16
N ASP A 56 -16.89 -6.70 -7.03
CA ASP A 56 -16.15 -7.96 -7.05
C ASP A 56 -14.84 -7.97 -6.21
N THR A 57 -14.47 -6.84 -5.60
CA THR A 57 -13.20 -6.65 -4.90
C THR A 57 -13.33 -5.66 -3.73
N LEU A 58 -12.31 -5.55 -2.88
CA LEU A 58 -12.29 -4.44 -1.93
C LEU A 58 -11.94 -3.14 -2.63
N SER A 59 -12.51 -2.02 -2.18
CA SER A 59 -12.10 -0.72 -2.69
C SER A 59 -10.58 -0.53 -2.49
N PRO A 60 -9.85 0.03 -3.47
CA PRO A 60 -8.39 -0.10 -3.47
C PRO A 60 -7.69 0.56 -2.27
N PRO A 61 -8.07 1.77 -1.81
CA PRO A 61 -7.49 2.36 -0.60
C PRO A 61 -7.79 1.54 0.67
N LEU A 62 -9.00 0.97 0.77
CA LEU A 62 -9.39 0.13 1.90
C LEU A 62 -8.58 -1.18 1.90
N PHE A 63 -8.40 -1.79 0.73
CA PHE A 63 -7.55 -2.98 0.57
C PHE A 63 -6.11 -2.72 1.05
N LEU A 64 -5.51 -1.60 0.68
CA LEU A 64 -4.19 -1.19 1.17
C LEU A 64 -4.19 -1.01 2.69
N MET A 65 -5.17 -0.28 3.23
CA MET A 65 -5.27 -0.03 4.67
C MET A 65 -5.44 -1.31 5.48
N LEU A 66 -6.33 -2.22 5.07
CA LEU A 66 -6.51 -3.53 5.70
C LEU A 66 -5.23 -4.37 5.64
N THR A 67 -4.50 -4.31 4.53
CA THR A 67 -3.25 -5.05 4.37
C THR A 67 -2.16 -4.54 5.32
N ILE A 68 -2.07 -3.22 5.50
CA ILE A 68 -1.14 -2.61 6.47
C ILE A 68 -1.54 -2.97 7.90
N LEU A 69 -2.85 -2.95 8.20
CA LEU A 69 -3.38 -3.41 9.48
C LEU A 69 -3.01 -4.86 9.78
N LEU A 70 -3.17 -5.76 8.80
CA LEU A 70 -2.79 -7.17 8.96
C LEU A 70 -1.28 -7.33 9.17
N SER A 71 -0.46 -6.60 8.43
CA SER A 71 0.99 -6.61 8.65
C SER A 71 1.36 -6.10 10.06
N HIS A 72 0.63 -5.11 10.60
CA HIS A 72 0.85 -4.62 11.96
C HIS A 72 0.37 -5.62 13.01
N ALA A 73 -0.74 -6.32 12.78
CA ALA A 73 -1.19 -7.40 13.66
C ALA A 73 -0.13 -8.53 13.76
N VAL A 74 0.54 -8.86 12.64
CA VAL A 74 1.67 -9.80 12.64
C VAL A 74 2.83 -9.30 13.50
N GLU A 75 3.12 -8.00 13.49
CA GLU A 75 4.17 -7.41 14.33
C GLU A 75 3.83 -7.53 15.82
N ILE A 76 2.61 -7.16 16.21
CA ILE A 76 2.14 -7.25 17.59
C ILE A 76 2.26 -8.69 18.08
N ALA A 77 1.81 -9.66 17.27
CA ALA A 77 1.90 -11.08 17.58
C ALA A 77 3.34 -11.60 17.67
N SER A 78 4.31 -10.91 17.05
CA SER A 78 5.72 -11.29 17.07
C SER A 78 6.47 -10.82 18.34
N HIS A 79 5.85 -10.00 19.19
CA HIS A 79 6.41 -9.49 20.45
C HIS A 79 7.81 -8.86 20.32
N GLN A 80 8.17 -8.34 19.15
CA GLN A 80 9.48 -7.73 18.93
C GLN A 80 9.50 -6.29 19.48
N ALA A 81 10.51 -5.97 20.29
CA ALA A 81 10.67 -4.62 20.84
C ALA A 81 10.81 -3.58 19.72
N LEU A 82 10.12 -2.44 19.79
CA LEU A 82 10.31 -1.36 18.81
C LEU A 82 11.73 -0.76 18.89
N PRO A 83 12.28 -0.21 17.79
CA PRO A 83 13.56 0.49 17.82
C PRO A 83 13.54 1.64 18.83
N HIS A 84 14.70 1.95 19.43
CA HIS A 84 14.81 3.08 20.34
C HIS A 84 14.65 4.40 19.57
N VAL A 85 13.82 5.31 20.08
CA VAL A 85 13.51 6.58 19.42
C VAL A 85 13.99 7.75 20.27
N ALA A 86 14.88 8.57 19.71
CA ALA A 86 15.48 9.70 20.41
C ALA A 86 14.56 10.93 20.42
N SER A 87 13.84 11.17 19.31
CA SER A 87 13.02 12.38 19.18
C SER A 87 11.79 12.39 20.11
N PRO A 88 11.37 13.55 20.65
CA PRO A 88 10.13 13.67 21.42
C PRO A 88 8.88 13.32 20.61
N LEU A 89 8.85 13.74 19.33
CA LEU A 89 7.75 13.45 18.40
C LEU A 89 7.61 11.95 18.16
N GLY A 90 8.72 11.27 17.92
CA GLY A 90 8.73 9.84 17.67
C GLY A 90 8.36 9.02 18.89
N ARG A 91 8.70 9.46 20.11
CA ARG A 91 8.19 8.84 21.34
C ARG A 91 6.67 8.94 21.46
N GLN A 92 6.06 10.08 21.10
CA GLN A 92 4.60 10.22 21.10
C GLN A 92 3.92 9.34 20.04
N ILE A 93 4.53 9.20 18.86
CA ILE A 93 4.01 8.33 17.80
C ILE A 93 4.12 6.85 18.20
N MET A 94 5.24 6.44 18.80
CA MET A 94 5.44 5.06 19.25
C MET A 94 4.68 4.68 20.53
N ALA A 95 4.10 5.67 21.23
CA ALA A 95 3.30 5.42 22.43
C ALA A 95 1.91 4.83 22.13
N SER A 96 1.46 4.85 20.87
CA SER A 96 0.14 4.34 20.47
C SER A 96 0.23 3.55 19.17
N ASP A 97 -0.28 2.31 19.19
CA ASP A 97 -0.40 1.46 17.99
C ASP A 97 -1.21 2.14 16.89
N GLN A 98 -2.23 2.93 17.25
CA GLN A 98 -3.01 3.70 16.31
C GLN A 98 -2.15 4.74 15.57
N ASN A 99 -1.26 5.43 16.28
CA ASN A 99 -0.36 6.43 15.67
C ASN A 99 0.67 5.75 14.76
N LEU A 100 1.19 4.59 15.15
CA LEU A 100 2.09 3.77 14.33
C LEU A 100 1.40 3.29 13.04
N LEU A 101 0.16 2.82 13.15
CA LEU A 101 -0.63 2.37 12.02
C LEU A 101 -0.91 3.51 11.04
N ILE A 102 -1.27 4.69 11.55
CA ILE A 102 -1.48 5.89 10.73
C ILE A 102 -0.18 6.28 10.01
N LEU A 103 0.95 6.33 10.74
CA LEU A 103 2.25 6.63 10.15
C LEU A 103 2.58 5.65 9.03
N ARG A 104 2.46 4.34 9.27
CA ARG A 104 2.72 3.32 8.23
C ARG A 104 1.79 3.47 7.04
N SER A 105 0.51 3.74 7.29
CA SER A 105 -0.46 3.97 6.23
C SER A 105 -0.03 5.14 5.33
N ILE A 106 0.45 6.23 5.93
CA ILE A 106 1.00 7.38 5.17
C ILE A 106 2.27 6.97 4.40
N LEU A 107 3.24 6.35 5.06
CA LEU A 107 4.51 5.95 4.45
C LEU A 107 4.32 4.99 3.26
N PHE A 108 3.42 4.02 3.39
CA PHE A 108 3.09 3.10 2.30
C PHE A 108 2.23 3.75 1.22
N ALA A 109 1.32 4.68 1.55
CA ALA A 109 0.50 5.39 0.57
C ALA A 109 1.30 6.39 -0.29
N ILE A 110 2.47 6.84 0.16
CA ILE A 110 3.37 7.70 -0.63
C ILE A 110 3.81 7.01 -1.93
N TYR A 111 4.07 5.69 -1.91
CA TYR A 111 4.45 4.95 -3.13
C TYR A 111 3.37 5.00 -4.23
N PRO A 112 2.13 4.51 -4.01
CA PRO A 112 1.08 4.58 -5.03
C PRO A 112 0.74 6.02 -5.42
N LEU A 113 0.84 6.98 -4.49
CA LEU A 113 0.66 8.40 -4.80
C LEU A 113 1.72 8.92 -5.78
N MET A 114 2.99 8.61 -5.54
CA MET A 114 4.10 9.05 -6.41
C MET A 114 4.01 8.45 -7.82
N PHE A 115 3.63 7.16 -7.92
CA PHE A 115 3.38 6.53 -9.22
C PHE A 115 2.14 7.10 -9.91
N ALA A 116 1.09 7.44 -9.16
CA ALA A 116 -0.09 8.10 -9.70
C ALA A 116 0.23 9.51 -10.25
N LEU A 117 1.00 10.30 -9.51
CA LEU A 117 1.48 11.62 -9.94
C LEU A 117 2.34 11.50 -11.20
N ARG A 118 3.26 10.52 -11.22
CA ARG A 118 4.13 10.28 -12.38
C ARG A 118 3.31 9.92 -13.62
N ARG A 119 2.27 9.10 -13.46
CA ARG A 119 1.33 8.75 -14.53
C ARG A 119 0.59 9.98 -15.05
N LEU A 120 0.10 10.82 -14.15
CA LEU A 120 -0.64 12.03 -14.51
C LEU A 120 0.23 13.04 -15.28
N GLN A 121 1.46 13.26 -14.79
CA GLN A 121 2.47 14.11 -15.46
C GLN A 121 2.76 13.62 -16.88
N ARG A 122 2.88 12.30 -17.07
CA ARG A 122 3.16 11.69 -18.38
C ARG A 122 1.98 11.79 -19.34
N GLN A 123 0.75 11.78 -18.82
CA GLN A 123 -0.47 11.96 -19.60
C GLN A 123 -0.73 13.43 -19.95
N GLY A 124 0.05 14.38 -19.39
CA GLY A 124 -0.19 15.81 -19.58
C GLY A 124 -1.52 16.28 -18.98
N ALA A 125 -2.11 15.51 -18.07
CA ALA A 125 -3.39 15.82 -17.47
C ALA A 125 -3.23 16.79 -16.28
N ALA A 126 -4.23 17.65 -16.08
CA ALA A 126 -4.21 18.62 -14.99
C ALA A 126 -4.20 17.92 -13.62
N LEU A 127 -3.38 18.42 -12.69
CA LEU A 127 -3.34 17.92 -11.31
C LEU A 127 -4.55 18.44 -10.54
N ASN A 128 -5.54 17.58 -10.31
CA ASN A 128 -6.65 17.84 -9.41
C ASN A 128 -7.11 16.55 -8.72
N ARG A 129 -8.05 16.67 -7.76
CA ARG A 129 -8.52 15.55 -6.95
C ARG A 129 -9.16 14.43 -7.78
N GLU A 130 -9.88 14.78 -8.85
CA GLU A 130 -10.60 13.83 -9.68
C GLU A 130 -9.65 13.06 -10.60
N THR A 131 -8.72 13.78 -11.24
CA THR A 131 -7.74 13.18 -12.15
C THR A 131 -6.72 12.32 -11.42
N LEU A 132 -6.42 12.63 -10.14
CA LEU A 132 -5.52 11.84 -9.31
C LEU A 132 -6.18 10.58 -8.73
N ARG A 133 -7.49 10.62 -8.44
CA ARG A 133 -8.22 9.51 -7.81
C ARG A 133 -8.05 8.21 -8.59
N LYS A 134 -8.21 8.27 -9.91
CA LYS A 134 -8.12 7.12 -10.81
C LYS A 134 -6.75 6.43 -10.80
N PRO A 135 -5.64 7.12 -11.11
CA PRO A 135 -4.32 6.51 -11.07
C PRO A 135 -3.91 6.10 -9.66
N PHE A 136 -4.33 6.81 -8.60
CA PHE A 136 -4.03 6.42 -7.21
C PHE A 136 -4.71 5.11 -6.83
N PHE A 137 -5.99 4.96 -7.15
CA PHE A 137 -6.76 3.75 -6.83
C PHE A 137 -6.18 2.52 -7.51
N ALA A 138 -5.79 2.63 -8.79
CA ALA A 138 -5.12 1.53 -9.49
C ALA A 138 -3.85 1.10 -8.74
N GLN A 139 -3.03 2.08 -8.36
CA GLN A 139 -1.74 1.84 -7.72
C GLN A 139 -1.86 1.18 -6.34
N CYS A 140 -2.95 1.41 -5.60
CA CYS A 140 -3.20 0.74 -4.32
C CYS A 140 -3.28 -0.80 -4.44
N PHE A 141 -3.78 -1.35 -5.55
CA PHE A 141 -3.84 -2.81 -5.74
C PHE A 141 -2.45 -3.44 -5.82
N VAL A 142 -1.46 -2.75 -6.39
CA VAL A 142 -0.09 -3.25 -6.51
C VAL A 142 0.71 -2.92 -5.24
N ALA A 143 0.46 -1.76 -4.65
CA ALA A 143 1.13 -1.34 -3.43
C ALA A 143 0.78 -2.23 -2.22
N ALA A 144 -0.44 -2.73 -2.13
CA ALA A 144 -0.88 -3.51 -0.96
C ALA A 144 -0.11 -4.84 -0.78
N PRO A 145 0.03 -5.73 -1.77
CA PRO A 145 0.86 -6.93 -1.63
C PRO A 145 2.33 -6.62 -1.31
N ALA A 146 2.89 -5.57 -1.94
CA ALA A 146 4.25 -5.14 -1.66
C ALA A 146 4.38 -4.63 -0.22
N ALA A 147 3.44 -3.82 0.27
CA ALA A 147 3.42 -3.33 1.65
C ALA A 147 3.33 -4.47 2.67
N PHE A 148 2.50 -5.49 2.41
CA PHE A 148 2.43 -6.69 3.25
C PHE A 148 3.77 -7.43 3.32
N ALA A 149 4.35 -7.73 2.14
CA ALA A 149 5.59 -8.48 2.06
C ALA A 149 6.77 -7.71 2.66
N ILE A 150 6.83 -6.39 2.46
CA ILE A 150 7.84 -5.52 3.09
C ILE A 150 7.64 -5.49 4.60
N GLY A 151 6.42 -5.31 5.09
CA GLY A 151 6.11 -5.25 6.51
C GLY A 151 6.46 -6.55 7.23
N VAL A 152 5.95 -7.69 6.75
CA VAL A 152 6.27 -9.03 7.27
C VAL A 152 7.76 -9.35 7.11
N GLY A 153 8.35 -9.06 5.95
CA GLY A 153 9.77 -9.28 5.70
C GLY A 153 10.67 -8.49 6.66
N THR A 154 10.29 -7.26 7.00
CA THR A 154 11.02 -6.44 7.98
C THR A 154 10.93 -7.03 9.38
N ILE A 155 9.76 -7.55 9.79
CA ILE A 155 9.59 -8.25 11.08
C ILE A 155 10.49 -9.50 11.13
N ILE A 156 10.49 -10.29 10.05
CA ILE A 156 11.31 -11.51 9.95
C ILE A 156 12.80 -11.15 9.92
N ALA A 157 13.19 -10.08 9.23
CA ALA A 157 14.57 -9.61 9.13
C ALA A 157 15.19 -9.21 10.48
N ARG A 158 14.36 -8.95 11.49
CA ARG A 158 14.77 -8.61 12.86
C ARG A 158 14.90 -9.82 13.78
N ALA A 159 14.67 -11.04 13.27
CA ALA A 159 14.83 -12.25 14.05
C ALA A 159 16.29 -12.46 14.49
N HIS A 160 16.49 -13.02 15.68
CA HIS A 160 17.83 -13.33 16.20
C HIS A 160 18.55 -14.44 15.41
N VAL A 161 17.81 -15.29 14.71
CA VAL A 161 18.37 -16.39 13.91
C VAL A 161 18.80 -15.87 12.54
N HIS A 162 20.10 -15.94 12.23
CA HIS A 162 20.69 -15.31 11.04
C HIS A 162 20.05 -15.74 9.72
N TRP A 163 19.78 -17.04 9.51
CA TRP A 163 19.12 -17.53 8.29
C TRP A 163 17.68 -17.03 8.14
N VAL A 164 16.96 -16.88 9.26
CA VAL A 164 15.60 -16.31 9.27
C VAL A 164 15.67 -14.82 8.93
N ALA A 165 16.62 -14.09 9.52
CA ALA A 165 16.84 -12.68 9.20
C ALA A 165 17.15 -12.47 7.71
N LEU A 166 18.03 -13.31 7.12
CA LEU A 166 18.33 -13.27 5.70
C LEU A 166 17.09 -13.56 4.83
N ALA A 167 16.28 -14.56 5.21
CA ALA A 167 15.02 -14.84 4.50
C ALA A 167 14.07 -13.63 4.52
N GLY A 168 13.97 -12.92 5.65
CA GLY A 168 13.22 -11.67 5.76
C GLY A 168 13.76 -10.57 4.84
N ALA A 169 15.07 -10.37 4.81
CA ALA A 169 15.71 -9.41 3.92
C ALA A 169 15.48 -9.74 2.43
N PHE A 170 15.59 -11.01 2.04
CA PHE A 170 15.28 -11.45 0.68
C PHE A 170 13.80 -11.25 0.32
N LEU A 171 12.87 -11.44 1.27
CA LEU A 171 11.45 -11.16 1.06
C LEU A 171 11.22 -9.67 0.78
N VAL A 172 11.85 -8.77 1.54
CA VAL A 172 11.78 -7.32 1.32
C VAL A 172 12.34 -6.94 -0.06
N ILE A 173 13.53 -7.43 -0.40
CA ILE A 173 14.17 -7.16 -1.70
C ILE A 173 13.30 -7.70 -2.83
N GLY A 174 12.81 -8.93 -2.71
CA GLY A 174 11.92 -9.55 -3.68
C GLY A 174 10.63 -8.76 -3.88
N ALA A 175 10.03 -8.23 -2.81
CA ALA A 175 8.83 -7.38 -2.89
C ALA A 175 9.10 -6.07 -3.63
N VAL A 176 10.24 -5.42 -3.38
CA VAL A 176 10.65 -4.20 -4.08
C VAL A 176 10.90 -4.48 -5.57
N VAL A 177 11.63 -5.55 -5.89
CA VAL A 177 11.89 -5.96 -7.27
C VAL A 177 10.59 -6.29 -8.00
N TRP A 178 9.68 -7.03 -7.36
CA TRP A 178 8.36 -7.36 -7.90
C TRP A 178 7.53 -6.11 -8.18
N TYR A 179 7.50 -5.16 -7.24
CA TYR A 179 6.78 -3.90 -7.40
C TYR A 179 7.35 -3.06 -8.57
N LEU A 180 8.68 -2.91 -8.62
CA LEU A 180 9.37 -2.19 -9.70
C LEU A 180 9.17 -2.85 -11.07
N TRP A 181 9.15 -4.19 -11.11
CA TRP A 181 8.89 -4.95 -12.33
C TRP A 181 7.49 -4.65 -12.87
N ILE A 182 6.46 -4.70 -12.02
CA ILE A 182 5.08 -4.40 -12.42
C ILE A 182 4.94 -2.98 -12.93
N GLU A 183 5.52 -2.01 -12.23
CA GLU A 183 5.49 -0.60 -12.66
C GLU A 183 6.21 -0.40 -13.98
N THR A 184 7.33 -1.10 -14.19
CA THR A 184 8.05 -1.08 -15.47
C THR A 184 7.20 -1.65 -16.60
N VAL A 185 6.56 -2.81 -16.39
CA VAL A 185 5.65 -3.43 -17.36
C VAL A 185 4.45 -2.52 -17.64
N TRP A 186 3.89 -1.89 -16.62
CA TRP A 186 2.78 -0.96 -16.74
C TRP A 186 3.16 0.26 -17.59
N LEU A 187 4.27 0.92 -17.26
CA LEU A 187 4.77 2.09 -17.99
C LEU A 187 5.15 1.75 -19.43
N HIS A 188 5.78 0.59 -19.67
CA HIS A 188 6.07 0.12 -21.01
C HIS A 188 4.79 -0.03 -21.85
N SER A 189 3.79 -0.73 -21.31
CA SER A 189 2.54 -1.04 -22.03
C SER A 189 1.57 0.13 -22.18
N HIS A 190 1.48 1.05 -21.21
CA HIS A 190 0.49 2.14 -21.22
C HIS A 190 1.07 3.49 -21.63
N ALA A 191 2.37 3.74 -21.40
CA ALA A 191 3.02 5.02 -21.75
C ALA A 191 3.87 4.93 -23.03
N ARG A 192 3.83 3.79 -23.76
CA ARG A 192 4.62 3.53 -24.99
C ARG A 192 6.11 3.82 -24.83
N MET A 193 6.65 3.58 -23.63
CA MET A 193 8.06 3.79 -23.32
C MET A 193 8.88 2.57 -23.73
N SER A 194 10.15 2.77 -24.10
CA SER A 194 11.08 1.63 -24.19
C SER A 194 11.30 1.01 -22.80
N TRP A 195 11.66 -0.28 -22.75
CA TRP A 195 11.90 -0.99 -21.49
C TRP A 195 12.88 -0.27 -20.56
N PHE A 196 14.00 0.23 -21.11
CA PHE A 196 14.99 0.97 -20.33
C PHE A 196 14.46 2.29 -19.78
N ALA A 197 13.72 3.06 -20.60
CA ALA A 197 13.13 4.31 -20.16
C ALA A 197 12.04 4.08 -19.09
N ALA A 198 11.25 3.01 -19.24
CA ALA A 198 10.22 2.60 -18.28
C ALA A 198 10.86 2.22 -16.94
N PHE A 199 11.88 1.37 -16.96
CA PHE A 199 12.60 0.95 -15.77
C PHE A 199 13.24 2.13 -15.05
N ARG A 200 13.98 3.00 -15.77
CA ARG A 200 14.59 4.20 -15.18
C ARG A 200 13.55 5.13 -14.56
N SER A 201 12.37 5.26 -15.19
CA SER A 201 11.29 6.06 -14.63
C SER A 201 10.69 5.42 -13.39
N ALA A 202 10.45 4.11 -13.39
CA ALA A 202 9.92 3.39 -12.23
C ALA A 202 10.89 3.46 -11.05
N LEU A 203 12.17 3.17 -11.29
CA LEU A 203 13.23 3.26 -10.30
C LEU A 203 13.37 4.69 -9.76
N GLY A 204 13.38 5.70 -10.63
CA GLY A 204 13.47 7.10 -10.20
C GLY A 204 12.28 7.55 -9.35
N THR A 205 11.06 7.12 -9.69
CA THR A 205 9.86 7.42 -8.89
C THR A 205 9.88 6.70 -7.55
N TRP A 206 10.31 5.43 -7.52
CA TRP A 206 10.46 4.67 -6.29
C TRP A 206 11.53 5.28 -5.37
N LEU A 207 12.70 5.63 -5.90
CA LEU A 207 13.77 6.29 -5.14
C LEU A 207 13.33 7.63 -4.56
N LEU A 208 12.55 8.41 -5.30
CA LEU A 208 11.98 9.66 -4.81
C LEU A 208 10.98 9.43 -3.67
N ALA A 209 10.10 8.43 -3.81
CA ALA A 209 9.18 8.03 -2.74
C ALA A 209 9.92 7.54 -1.49
N SER A 210 10.97 6.71 -1.67
CA SER A 210 11.82 6.24 -0.59
C SER A 210 12.59 7.38 0.08
N LEU A 211 13.08 8.36 -0.68
CA LEU A 211 13.73 9.56 -0.13
C LEU A 211 12.76 10.36 0.76
N ILE A 212 11.53 10.60 0.30
CA ILE A 212 10.49 11.27 1.10
C ILE A 212 10.25 10.49 2.39
N ASN A 213 10.09 9.17 2.31
CA ASN A 213 9.90 8.30 3.47
C ASN A 213 11.10 8.30 4.42
N SER A 214 12.33 8.34 3.90
CA SER A 214 13.55 8.46 4.69
C SER A 214 13.62 9.78 5.43
N VAL A 215 13.24 10.90 4.79
CA VAL A 215 13.17 12.22 5.46
C VAL A 215 12.14 12.22 6.58
N ILE A 216 10.93 11.68 6.33
CA ILE A 216 9.90 11.56 7.37
C ILE A 216 10.40 10.69 8.52
N SER A 217 11.02 9.54 8.22
CA SER A 217 11.56 8.63 9.22
C SER A 217 12.69 9.26 10.01
N PHE A 218 13.57 10.03 9.38
CA PHE A 218 14.65 10.77 10.02
C PHE A 218 14.11 11.81 11.02
N VAL A 219 13.12 12.61 10.61
CA VAL A 219 12.45 13.59 11.49
C VAL A 219 11.81 12.91 12.70
N ILE A 220 11.26 11.71 12.52
CA ILE A 220 10.61 10.95 13.60
C ILE A 220 11.62 10.24 14.50
N LEU A 221 12.68 9.64 13.97
CA LEU A 221 13.65 8.91 14.77
C LEU A 221 14.60 9.85 15.54
N GLY A 222 14.88 11.04 14.99
CA GLY A 222 15.72 12.06 15.63
C GLY A 222 17.19 11.69 15.71
N THR A 223 17.67 10.85 14.79
CA THR A 223 19.11 10.65 14.55
C THR A 223 19.69 11.81 13.79
#